data_AF-A0A3B9GI81-F1
#
_entry.id   AF-A0A3B9GI81-F1
#
_cell.length_a   1.000
_cell.length_b   1.000
_cell.length_c   1.000
_cell.angle_alpha   90.00
_cell.angle_beta   90.00
_cell.angle_gamma   90.00
#
_symmetry.space_group_name_H-M   'P 1'
#
loop_
_entity.id
_entity.type
_entity.pdbx_description
1 polymer ?
#
loop_
_entity_poly.entity_id
_entity_poly.type
_entity_poly.pdbx_seq_one_letter_code
_entity_poly.pdbx_strand_id
1 'polypeptide(L)'
;AYRAAIGAGRKGDAELYLFAGLLLGTLLALSFVFSLLGANRRKKELENFADLVKHGGSISETRLARFGAIGEQMKFILSALSEASDRKSARIASLTGVVREVVELSDKSIFVIGLDGRILTASRPILEAKPFKDLRIGASNFADFFPDLDLRAVLEEADRTHSIVEWQDGLSFLPVYSINREIGHFIVSINHKSLLESIGSLIQKARSSQKQITEDGDAGKRQGFLRAMKGLFRKKSGSTPPKVDEK
;
A
#
# COMPACT_ATOMS: atom_id res chain seq x y z
N ALA A 1 -7.68 -71.31 -14.85
CA ALA A 1 -8.70 -71.67 -15.87
C ALA A 1 -8.06 -72.16 -17.16
N TYR A 2 -7.42 -71.30 -17.97
CA TYR A 2 -6.81 -71.68 -19.27
C TYR A 2 -5.85 -72.89 -19.22
N ARG A 3 -4.84 -72.86 -18.35
CA ARG A 3 -3.88 -73.97 -18.20
C ARG A 3 -4.54 -75.29 -17.75
N ALA A 4 -5.61 -75.21 -16.97
CA ALA A 4 -6.35 -76.39 -16.51
C ALA A 4 -7.21 -77.01 -17.64
N ALA A 5 -7.77 -76.18 -18.53
CA ALA A 5 -8.55 -76.65 -19.69
C ALA A 5 -7.67 -77.27 -20.80
N ILE A 6 -6.46 -76.71 -21.04
CA ILE A 6 -5.47 -77.32 -21.94
C ILE A 6 -4.96 -78.66 -21.40
N GLY A 7 -4.67 -78.75 -20.09
CA GLY A 7 -4.24 -80.00 -19.46
C GLY A 7 -5.29 -81.13 -19.52
N ALA A 8 -6.57 -80.78 -19.68
CA ALA A 8 -7.68 -81.73 -19.82
C ALA A 8 -8.04 -82.08 -21.28
N GLY A 9 -7.26 -81.62 -22.28
CA GLY A 9 -7.51 -81.87 -23.71
C GLY A 9 -8.69 -81.11 -24.31
N ARG A 10 -9.36 -80.24 -23.54
CA ARG A 10 -10.54 -79.46 -23.97
C ARG A 10 -10.12 -78.11 -24.55
N LYS A 11 -9.60 -78.15 -25.78
CA LYS A 11 -9.03 -76.98 -26.47
C LYS A 11 -10.03 -75.85 -26.69
N GLY A 12 -11.29 -76.17 -27.04
CA GLY A 12 -12.34 -75.17 -27.26
C GLY A 12 -12.72 -74.37 -26.00
N ASP A 13 -12.83 -75.05 -24.85
CA ASP A 13 -13.15 -74.35 -23.58
C ASP A 13 -11.97 -73.49 -23.11
N ALA A 14 -10.74 -73.90 -23.38
CA ALA A 14 -9.56 -73.10 -23.08
C ALA A 14 -9.57 -71.77 -23.86
N GLU A 15 -9.87 -71.81 -25.16
CA GLU A 15 -9.97 -70.61 -26.01
C GLU A 15 -11.09 -69.67 -25.53
N LEU A 16 -12.24 -70.21 -25.11
CA LEU A 16 -13.34 -69.42 -24.55
C LEU A 16 -12.92 -68.70 -23.25
N TYR A 17 -12.24 -69.38 -22.34
CA TYR A 17 -11.76 -68.76 -21.10
C TYR A 17 -10.69 -67.69 -21.35
N LEU A 18 -9.83 -67.88 -22.35
CA LEU A 18 -8.82 -66.89 -22.72
C LEU A 18 -9.49 -65.65 -23.33
N PHE A 19 -10.47 -65.84 -24.22
CA PHE A 19 -11.22 -64.75 -24.83
C PHE A 19 -12.05 -63.96 -23.80
N ALA A 20 -12.75 -64.66 -22.90
CA ALA A 20 -13.51 -64.03 -21.82
C ALA A 20 -12.60 -63.26 -20.85
N GLY A 21 -11.44 -63.83 -20.49
CA GLY A 21 -10.44 -63.16 -19.67
C GLY A 21 -9.86 -61.92 -20.33
N LEU A 22 -9.64 -61.96 -21.65
CA LEU A 22 -9.15 -60.82 -22.42
C LEU A 22 -10.19 -59.70 -22.49
N LEU A 23 -11.48 -60.01 -22.72
CA LEU A 23 -12.57 -59.03 -22.68
C LEU A 23 -12.75 -58.38 -21.30
N LEU A 24 -12.70 -59.18 -20.24
CA LEU A 24 -12.75 -58.65 -18.87
C LEU A 24 -11.53 -57.78 -18.57
N GLY A 25 -10.34 -58.23 -18.97
CA GLY A 25 -9.10 -57.47 -18.78
C GLY A 25 -9.12 -56.13 -19.52
N THR A 26 -9.60 -56.09 -20.77
CA THR A 26 -9.71 -54.83 -21.53
C THR A 26 -10.75 -53.90 -20.93
N LEU A 27 -11.91 -54.42 -20.48
CA LEU A 27 -12.93 -53.61 -19.81
C LEU A 27 -12.42 -52.99 -18.51
N LEU A 28 -11.69 -53.78 -17.71
CA LEU A 28 -11.10 -53.33 -16.44
C LEU A 28 -10.00 -52.28 -16.68
N ALA A 29 -9.15 -52.50 -17.68
CA ALA A 29 -8.14 -51.53 -18.10
C ALA A 29 -8.78 -50.21 -18.57
N LEU A 30 -9.85 -50.29 -19.37
CA LEU A 30 -10.59 -49.10 -19.82
C LEU A 30 -11.18 -48.34 -18.64
N SER A 31 -11.88 -49.03 -17.73
CA SER A 31 -12.46 -48.45 -16.52
C SER A 31 -11.40 -47.75 -15.66
N PHE A 32 -10.25 -48.38 -15.49
CA PHE A 32 -9.13 -47.81 -14.74
C PHE A 32 -8.58 -46.54 -15.40
N VAL A 33 -8.37 -46.55 -16.72
CA VAL A 33 -7.92 -45.37 -17.47
C VAL A 33 -8.94 -44.22 -17.36
N PHE A 34 -10.23 -44.51 -17.50
CA PHE A 34 -11.28 -43.50 -17.34
C PHE A 34 -11.30 -42.91 -15.92
N SER A 35 -11.11 -43.74 -14.90
CA SER A 35 -11.03 -43.30 -13.50
C SER A 35 -9.82 -42.38 -13.26
N LEU A 36 -8.64 -42.74 -13.78
CA LEU A 36 -7.43 -41.93 -13.70
C LEU A 36 -7.58 -40.57 -14.41
N LEU A 37 -8.20 -40.56 -15.59
CA LEU A 37 -8.49 -39.32 -16.32
C LEU A 37 -9.43 -38.42 -15.51
N GLY A 38 -10.46 -38.99 -14.89
CA GLY A 38 -11.38 -38.27 -14.01
C GLY A 38 -10.68 -37.70 -12.77
N ALA A 39 -9.82 -38.48 -12.12
CA ALA A 39 -9.05 -38.05 -10.96
C ALA A 39 -8.08 -36.91 -11.30
N ASN A 40 -7.36 -37.02 -12.43
CA ASN A 40 -6.44 -35.96 -12.87
C ASN A 40 -7.16 -34.66 -13.22
N ARG A 41 -8.37 -34.73 -13.80
CA ARG A 41 -9.19 -33.53 -14.04
C ARG A 41 -9.59 -32.86 -12.72
N ARG A 42 -10.09 -33.63 -11.75
CA ARG A 42 -10.46 -33.11 -10.43
C ARG A 42 -9.27 -32.52 -9.68
N LYS A 43 -8.09 -33.14 -9.78
CA LYS A 43 -6.85 -32.61 -9.20
C LYS A 43 -6.48 -31.25 -9.80
N LYS A 44 -6.47 -31.12 -11.13
CA LYS A 44 -6.18 -29.85 -11.81
C LYS A 44 -7.17 -28.76 -11.44
N GLU A 45 -8.45 -29.11 -11.34
CA GLU A 45 -9.46 -28.16 -10.87
C GLU A 45 -9.16 -27.70 -9.45
N LEU A 46 -8.78 -28.61 -8.54
CA LEU A 46 -8.42 -28.30 -7.16
C LEU A 46 -7.15 -27.44 -7.02
N GLU A 47 -6.14 -27.67 -7.87
CA GLU A 47 -4.95 -26.80 -7.96
C GLU A 47 -5.33 -25.40 -8.43
N ASN A 48 -6.13 -25.27 -9.49
CA ASN A 48 -6.64 -23.99 -9.95
C ASN A 48 -7.48 -23.27 -8.86
N PHE A 49 -8.21 -24.02 -8.02
CA PHE A 49 -8.93 -23.47 -6.88
C PHE A 49 -7.99 -22.93 -5.81
N ALA A 50 -6.94 -23.68 -5.44
CA ALA A 50 -5.95 -23.22 -4.48
C ALA A 50 -5.27 -21.92 -4.95
N ASP A 51 -4.94 -21.83 -6.24
CA ASP A 51 -4.35 -20.62 -6.83
C ASP A 51 -5.32 -19.43 -6.81
N LEU A 52 -6.61 -19.64 -7.12
CA LEU A 52 -7.63 -18.59 -7.04
C LEU A 52 -7.82 -18.05 -5.62
N VAL A 53 -7.85 -18.92 -4.60
CA VAL A 53 -7.95 -18.51 -3.19
C VAL A 53 -6.71 -17.71 -2.78
N LYS A 54 -5.52 -18.15 -3.18
CA LYS A 54 -4.25 -17.50 -2.84
C LYS A 54 -4.18 -16.05 -3.35
N HIS A 55 -4.84 -15.77 -4.47
CA HIS A 55 -4.88 -14.44 -5.08
C HIS A 55 -6.14 -13.63 -4.75
N GLY A 56 -6.95 -14.07 -3.78
CA GLY A 56 -8.14 -13.33 -3.34
C GLY A 56 -9.28 -13.29 -4.37
N GLY A 57 -9.29 -14.23 -5.33
CA GLY A 57 -10.38 -14.34 -6.30
C GLY A 57 -11.69 -14.77 -5.64
N SER A 58 -12.81 -14.25 -6.11
CA SER A 58 -14.14 -14.72 -5.69
C SER A 58 -14.47 -16.05 -6.36
N ILE A 59 -14.92 -17.02 -5.57
CA ILE A 59 -15.27 -18.34 -6.08
C ILE A 59 -16.79 -18.50 -6.09
N SER A 60 -17.33 -18.92 -7.24
CA SER A 60 -18.75 -19.25 -7.35
C SER A 60 -19.07 -20.49 -6.52
N GLU A 61 -20.05 -20.40 -5.62
CA GLU A 61 -20.48 -21.50 -4.74
C GLU A 61 -20.82 -22.79 -5.51
N THR A 62 -21.35 -22.65 -6.72
CA THR A 62 -21.69 -23.75 -7.63
C THR A 62 -20.49 -24.58 -8.09
N ARG A 63 -19.27 -24.02 -8.08
CA ARG A 63 -18.03 -24.76 -8.38
C ARG A 63 -17.57 -25.59 -7.19
N LEU A 64 -17.70 -25.07 -5.97
CA LEU A 64 -17.35 -25.83 -4.76
C LEU A 64 -18.27 -27.04 -4.59
N ALA A 65 -19.57 -26.88 -4.87
CA ALA A 65 -20.54 -27.98 -4.78
C ALA A 65 -20.18 -29.20 -5.65
N ARG A 66 -19.41 -29.03 -6.74
CA ARG A 66 -18.97 -30.14 -7.61
C ARG A 66 -17.97 -31.09 -6.95
N PHE A 67 -17.37 -30.71 -5.82
CA PHE A 67 -16.47 -31.55 -5.03
C PHE A 67 -17.20 -32.39 -3.98
N GLY A 68 -18.52 -32.34 -3.93
CA GLY A 68 -19.32 -33.06 -2.92
C GLY A 68 -19.01 -32.57 -1.51
N ALA A 69 -18.92 -33.50 -0.55
CA ALA A 69 -18.74 -33.18 0.87
C ALA A 69 -17.48 -32.34 1.17
N ILE A 70 -16.38 -32.55 0.44
CA ILE A 70 -15.16 -31.75 0.61
C ILE A 70 -15.41 -30.29 0.16
N GLY A 71 -16.18 -30.12 -0.91
CA GLY A 71 -16.60 -28.81 -1.41
C GLY A 71 -17.44 -28.03 -0.40
N GLU A 72 -18.37 -28.70 0.28
CA GLU A 72 -19.19 -28.10 1.33
C GLU A 72 -18.36 -27.69 2.56
N GLN A 73 -17.40 -28.51 2.98
CA GLN A 73 -16.46 -28.16 4.06
C GLN A 73 -15.60 -26.95 3.69
N MET A 74 -15.07 -26.91 2.47
CA MET A 74 -14.31 -25.75 1.98
C MET A 74 -15.17 -24.48 1.95
N LYS A 75 -16.45 -24.60 1.56
CA LYS A 75 -17.38 -23.47 1.56
C LYS A 75 -17.56 -22.94 2.98
N PHE A 76 -17.81 -23.82 3.94
CA PHE A 76 -17.97 -23.44 5.34
C PHE A 76 -16.74 -22.72 5.88
N ILE A 77 -15.54 -23.26 5.64
CA ILE A 77 -14.28 -22.65 6.08
C ILE A 77 -14.09 -21.27 5.44
N LEU A 78 -14.34 -21.14 4.13
CA LEU A 78 -14.16 -19.88 3.42
C LEU A 78 -15.15 -18.81 3.90
N SER A 79 -16.42 -19.18 4.10
CA SER A 79 -17.43 -18.29 4.67
C SER A 79 -17.07 -17.85 6.08
N ALA A 80 -16.65 -18.78 6.95
CA ALA A 80 -16.23 -18.47 8.31
C ALA A 80 -15.00 -17.55 8.34
N LEU A 81 -14.03 -17.78 7.44
CA LEU A 81 -12.85 -16.93 7.32
C LEU A 81 -13.20 -15.53 6.81
N SER A 82 -14.08 -15.42 5.81
CA SER A 82 -14.59 -14.13 5.32
C SER A 82 -15.29 -13.37 6.44
N GLU A 83 -16.21 -14.02 7.16
CA GLU A 83 -16.93 -13.39 8.26
C GLU A 83 -15.99 -12.95 9.39
N ALA A 84 -14.99 -13.77 9.73
CA ALA A 84 -13.96 -13.39 10.71
C ALA A 84 -13.13 -12.19 10.24
N SER A 85 -12.77 -12.14 8.95
CA SER A 85 -12.06 -11.02 8.33
C SER A 85 -12.91 -9.75 8.36
N ASP A 86 -14.20 -9.84 8.02
CA ASP A 86 -15.14 -8.73 8.04
C ASP A 86 -15.33 -8.18 9.45
N ARG A 87 -15.52 -9.06 10.45
CA ARG A 87 -15.60 -8.68 11.87
C ARG A 87 -14.33 -8.01 12.35
N LYS A 88 -13.15 -8.53 11.97
CA LYS A 88 -11.86 -7.92 12.31
C LYS A 88 -11.72 -6.53 11.68
N SER A 89 -12.09 -6.39 10.40
CA SER A 89 -12.03 -5.13 9.66
C SER A 89 -12.98 -4.09 10.26
N ALA A 90 -14.22 -4.49 10.59
CA ALA A 90 -15.19 -3.63 11.27
C ALA A 90 -14.70 -3.19 12.65
N ARG A 91 -14.09 -4.09 13.43
CA ARG A 91 -13.50 -3.76 14.73
C ARG A 91 -12.34 -2.77 14.59
N ILE A 92 -11.46 -2.96 13.60
CA ILE A 92 -10.37 -2.03 13.31
C ILE A 92 -10.95 -0.66 12.95
N ALA A 93 -11.93 -0.59 12.03
CA ALA A 93 -12.55 0.67 11.64
C ALA A 93 -13.21 1.38 12.82
N SER A 94 -13.91 0.64 13.69
CA SER A 94 -14.52 1.18 14.91
C SER A 94 -13.47 1.72 15.88
N LEU A 95 -12.40 0.96 16.17
CA LEU A 95 -11.32 1.41 17.06
C LEU A 95 -10.57 2.61 16.50
N THR A 96 -10.26 2.61 15.20
CA THR A 96 -9.64 3.75 14.52
C THR A 96 -10.55 4.99 14.62
N GLY A 97 -11.87 4.82 14.46
CA GLY A 97 -12.84 5.88 14.66
C GLY A 97 -12.82 6.44 16.09
N VAL A 98 -12.85 5.57 17.10
CA VAL A 98 -12.78 5.97 18.52
C VAL A 98 -11.47 6.71 18.82
N VAL A 99 -10.33 6.19 18.39
CA VAL A 99 -9.03 6.85 18.59
C VAL A 99 -9.02 8.23 17.96
N ARG A 100 -9.56 8.36 16.75
CA ARG A 100 -9.65 9.65 16.07
C ARG A 100 -10.49 10.65 16.86
N GLU A 101 -11.69 10.25 17.30
CA GLU A 101 -12.57 11.11 18.11
C GLU A 101 -11.93 11.52 19.43
N VAL A 102 -11.26 10.58 20.13
CA VAL A 102 -10.56 10.87 21.39
C VAL A 102 -9.42 11.87 21.18
N VAL A 103 -8.66 11.72 20.09
CA VAL A 103 -7.58 12.67 19.76
C VAL A 103 -8.16 14.03 19.38
N GLU A 104 -9.22 14.09 18.56
CA GLU A 104 -9.86 15.34 18.18
C GLU A 104 -10.45 16.08 19.38
N LEU A 105 -11.06 15.38 20.34
CA LEU A 105 -11.64 15.95 21.56
C LEU A 105 -10.60 16.32 22.63
N SER A 106 -9.33 15.94 22.47
CA SER A 106 -8.28 16.27 23.42
C SER A 106 -7.96 17.77 23.41
N ASP A 107 -7.98 18.39 24.59
CA ASP A 107 -7.56 19.79 24.80
C ASP A 107 -6.04 19.99 24.64
N LYS A 108 -5.26 18.90 24.62
CA LYS A 108 -3.82 18.94 24.38
C LYS A 108 -3.51 18.95 22.87
N SER A 109 -2.47 19.67 22.47
CA SER A 109 -1.92 19.63 21.11
C SER A 109 -1.19 18.31 20.85
N ILE A 110 -1.87 17.36 20.21
CA ILE A 110 -1.38 16.01 19.93
C ILE A 110 -1.43 15.70 18.43
N PHE A 111 -0.34 15.17 17.89
CA PHE A 111 -0.29 14.51 16.59
C PHE A 111 -0.15 13.00 16.76
N VAL A 112 -0.74 12.24 15.84
CA VAL A 112 -0.42 10.83 15.65
C VAL A 112 0.26 10.69 14.30
N ILE A 113 1.48 10.17 14.30
CA ILE A 113 2.29 10.02 13.10
C ILE A 113 2.67 8.55 12.85
N GLY A 114 2.76 8.19 11.58
CA GLY A 114 3.37 6.92 11.14
C GLY A 114 4.89 6.98 11.17
N LEU A 115 5.53 5.82 11.02
CA LEU A 115 7.00 5.70 10.96
C LEU A 115 7.61 6.41 9.75
N ASP A 116 6.81 6.64 8.69
CA ASP A 116 7.19 7.40 7.51
C ASP A 116 7.03 8.92 7.68
N GLY A 117 6.63 9.35 8.88
CA GLY A 117 6.36 10.75 9.22
C GLY A 117 5.01 11.25 8.74
N ARG A 118 4.15 10.41 8.12
CA ARG A 118 2.80 10.86 7.73
C ARG A 118 1.94 11.13 8.95
N ILE A 119 1.22 12.24 8.92
CA ILE A 119 0.29 12.61 10.00
C ILE A 119 -1.02 11.86 9.78
N LEU A 120 -1.36 10.94 10.69
CA LEU A 120 -2.55 10.10 10.63
C LEU A 120 -3.77 10.76 11.27
N THR A 121 -3.58 11.50 12.35
CA THR A 121 -4.62 12.34 12.98
C THR A 121 -3.98 13.43 13.84
N ALA A 122 -4.75 14.47 14.18
CA ALA A 122 -4.32 15.58 15.01
C ALA A 122 -5.48 16.08 15.88
N SER A 123 -5.18 16.65 17.04
CA SER A 123 -6.19 17.21 17.94
C SER A 123 -6.72 18.57 17.48
N ARG A 124 -7.90 18.97 17.98
CA ARG A 124 -8.53 20.27 17.65
C ARG A 124 -7.61 21.48 17.86
N PRO A 125 -6.87 21.61 18.97
CA PRO A 125 -5.95 22.73 19.16
C PRO A 125 -4.91 22.90 18.06
N ILE A 126 -4.50 21.81 17.40
CA ILE A 126 -3.58 21.86 16.26
C ILE A 126 -4.32 22.27 14.99
N LEU A 127 -5.48 21.67 14.72
CA LEU A 127 -6.27 21.95 13.51
C LEU A 127 -6.73 23.42 13.45
N GLU A 128 -6.98 24.04 14.60
CA GLU A 128 -7.38 25.43 14.70
C GLU A 128 -6.19 26.41 14.67
N ALA A 129 -4.97 25.93 14.90
CA ALA A 129 -3.79 26.78 14.95
C ALA A 129 -3.41 27.28 13.54
N LYS A 130 -3.16 28.60 13.42
CA LYS A 130 -2.75 29.27 12.17
C LYS A 130 -1.61 28.59 11.38
N PRO A 131 -0.55 28.04 12.02
CA PRO A 131 0.56 27.40 11.31
C PRO A 131 0.14 26.13 10.55
N PHE A 132 -0.91 25.46 11.00
CA PHE A 132 -1.35 24.15 10.50
C PHE A 132 -2.63 24.23 9.65
N LYS A 133 -3.04 25.42 9.19
CA LYS A 133 -4.25 25.59 8.37
C LYS A 133 -4.27 24.79 7.07
N ASP A 134 -3.10 24.49 6.51
CA ASP A 134 -2.96 23.70 5.28
C ASP A 134 -2.67 22.22 5.56
N LEU A 135 -2.76 21.78 6.81
CA LEU A 135 -2.55 20.40 7.21
C LEU A 135 -3.66 19.51 6.62
N ARG A 136 -3.25 18.51 5.83
CA ARG A 136 -4.14 17.47 5.31
C ARG A 136 -3.83 16.15 5.99
N ILE A 137 -4.76 15.71 6.84
CA ILE A 137 -4.68 14.42 7.52
C ILE A 137 -4.50 13.30 6.47
N GLY A 138 -3.49 12.44 6.67
CA GLY A 138 -3.15 11.31 5.82
C GLY A 138 -2.25 11.61 4.61
N ALA A 139 -2.05 12.89 4.26
CA ALA A 139 -1.25 13.30 3.10
C ALA A 139 -0.02 14.15 3.47
N SER A 140 -0.15 14.99 4.50
CA SER A 140 0.95 15.85 4.96
C SER A 140 1.98 15.05 5.75
N ASN A 141 3.26 15.39 5.57
CA ASN A 141 4.35 14.84 6.35
C ASN A 141 4.63 15.76 7.55
N PHE A 142 5.00 15.17 8.68
CA PHE A 142 5.44 15.89 9.86
C PHE A 142 6.70 16.72 9.60
N ALA A 143 7.60 16.24 8.74
CA ALA A 143 8.81 16.95 8.34
C ALA A 143 8.54 18.29 7.62
N ASP A 144 7.38 18.46 6.99
CA ASP A 144 7.00 19.71 6.32
C ASP A 144 6.81 20.87 7.31
N PHE A 145 6.44 20.53 8.55
CA PHE A 145 6.22 21.49 9.64
C PHE A 145 7.40 21.58 10.61
N PHE A 146 8.21 20.51 10.68
CA PHE A 146 9.41 20.40 11.52
C PHE A 146 10.60 19.90 10.71
N PRO A 147 11.18 20.73 9.83
CA PRO A 147 12.25 20.32 8.92
C PRO A 147 13.57 19.99 9.65
N ASP A 148 13.77 20.54 10.85
CA ASP A 148 14.99 20.33 11.65
C ASP A 148 14.93 19.03 12.48
N LEU A 149 13.81 18.31 12.45
CA LEU A 149 13.64 17.07 13.20
C LEU A 149 14.10 15.85 12.40
N ASP A 150 15.06 15.11 12.95
CA ASP A 150 15.42 13.79 12.43
C ASP A 150 14.57 12.68 13.10
N LEU A 151 13.52 12.25 12.41
CA LEU A 151 12.64 11.17 12.86
C LEU A 151 13.38 9.85 13.07
N ARG A 152 14.48 9.60 12.34
CA ARG A 152 15.26 8.35 12.48
C ARG A 152 15.96 8.31 13.82
N ALA A 153 16.58 9.41 14.23
CA ALA A 153 17.22 9.52 15.53
C ALA A 153 16.22 9.31 16.68
N VAL A 154 15.00 9.86 16.56
CA VAL A 154 13.92 9.65 17.54
C VAL A 154 13.50 8.19 17.58
N LEU A 155 13.41 7.52 16.42
CA LEU A 155 13.03 6.12 16.34
C LEU A 155 14.09 5.20 16.98
N GLU A 156 15.37 5.43 16.70
CA GLU A 156 16.47 4.69 17.34
C GLU A 156 16.50 4.88 18.86
N GLU A 157 16.27 6.10 19.34
CA GLU A 157 16.23 6.40 20.77
C GLU A 157 15.03 5.73 21.45
N ALA A 158 13.86 5.75 20.82
CA ALA A 158 12.64 5.15 21.34
C ALA A 158 12.70 3.62 21.35
N ASP A 159 13.32 3.01 20.34
CA ASP A 159 13.53 1.56 20.28
C ASP A 159 14.51 1.10 21.37
N ARG A 160 15.54 1.90 21.65
CA ARG A 160 16.51 1.61 22.73
C ARG A 160 15.90 1.74 24.12
N THR A 161 15.19 2.85 24.38
CA THR A 161 14.73 3.20 25.74
C THR A 161 13.38 2.62 26.10
N HIS A 162 12.58 2.21 25.10
CA HIS A 162 11.20 1.79 25.27
C HIS A 162 10.32 2.81 26.03
N SER A 163 10.68 4.09 25.97
CA SER A 163 10.05 5.17 26.74
C SER A 163 9.77 6.40 25.89
N ILE A 164 9.15 7.40 26.51
CA ILE A 164 8.92 8.71 25.89
C ILE A 164 10.28 9.33 25.56
N VAL A 165 10.42 9.81 24.32
CA VAL A 165 11.59 10.57 23.88
C VAL A 165 11.19 12.05 23.86
N GLU A 166 11.80 12.84 24.75
CA GLU A 166 11.65 14.29 24.72
C GLU A 166 12.66 14.86 23.73
N TRP A 167 12.15 15.47 22.66
CA TRP A 167 12.96 16.24 21.74
C TRP A 167 13.00 17.69 22.21
N GLN A 168 14.05 18.40 21.78
CA GLN A 168 14.28 19.80 22.15
C GLN A 168 12.99 20.64 22.02
N ASP A 169 12.86 21.63 22.89
CA ASP A 169 11.81 22.65 22.87
C ASP A 169 10.41 22.22 23.40
N GLY A 170 10.25 21.01 23.95
CA GLY A 170 9.00 20.58 24.61
C GLY A 170 8.06 19.79 23.70
N LEU A 171 8.67 19.11 22.73
CA LEU A 171 8.04 18.13 21.86
C LEU A 171 8.33 16.73 22.42
N SER A 172 7.29 16.00 22.84
CA SER A 172 7.46 14.65 23.40
C SER A 172 6.91 13.61 22.44
N PHE A 173 7.70 12.59 22.13
CA PHE A 173 7.34 11.44 21.30
C PHE A 173 7.06 10.23 22.18
N LEU A 174 5.81 9.78 22.21
CA LEU A 174 5.40 8.57 22.88
C LEU A 174 5.28 7.44 21.83
N PRO A 175 6.17 6.42 21.85
CA PRO A 175 6.07 5.27 20.95
C PRO A 175 4.85 4.41 21.30
N VAL A 176 4.10 4.00 20.27
CA VAL A 176 2.98 3.06 20.38
C VAL A 176 3.42 1.72 19.81
N TYR A 177 3.55 0.74 20.70
CA TYR A 177 4.01 -0.60 20.36
C TYR A 177 2.88 -1.47 19.82
N SER A 178 3.21 -2.25 18.79
CA SER A 178 2.39 -3.36 18.31
C SER A 178 2.44 -4.55 19.28
N ILE A 179 1.61 -5.55 19.04
CA ILE A 179 1.62 -6.85 19.74
C ILE A 179 3.00 -7.51 19.63
N ASN A 180 3.71 -7.27 18.52
CA ASN A 180 5.07 -7.80 18.28
C ASN A 180 6.18 -7.00 18.99
N ARG A 181 5.84 -5.98 19.78
CA ARG A 181 6.78 -5.03 20.42
C ARG A 181 7.60 -4.17 19.46
N GLU A 182 7.20 -4.10 18.20
CA GLU A 182 7.73 -3.13 17.24
C GLU A 182 6.98 -1.80 17.39
N ILE A 183 7.68 -0.68 17.22
CA ILE A 183 7.04 0.64 17.17
C ILE A 183 6.21 0.70 15.89
N GLY A 184 4.90 0.91 16.01
CA GLY A 184 4.02 1.09 14.86
C GLY A 184 3.74 2.56 14.55
N HIS A 185 3.59 3.38 15.59
CA HIS A 185 3.18 4.78 15.49
C HIS A 185 3.82 5.60 16.61
N PHE A 186 3.89 6.92 16.43
CA PHE A 186 4.23 7.85 17.50
C PHE A 186 3.05 8.78 17.81
N ILE A 187 2.82 9.01 19.09
CA ILE A 187 1.96 10.08 19.59
C ILE A 187 2.88 11.23 19.98
N VAL A 188 2.75 12.36 19.32
CA VAL A 188 3.58 13.54 19.54
C VAL A 188 2.77 14.59 20.28
N SER A 189 3.17 14.97 21.49
CA SER A 189 2.53 16.04 22.24
C SER A 189 3.39 17.30 22.25
N ILE A 190 2.77 18.45 22.01
CA ILE A 190 3.41 19.77 22.14
C ILE A 190 2.97 20.37 23.49
N ASN A 191 3.93 20.51 24.42
CA ASN A 191 3.64 20.95 25.78
C ASN A 191 3.62 22.49 25.94
N HIS A 192 4.33 23.22 25.07
CA HIS A 192 4.44 24.68 25.17
C HIS A 192 3.70 25.40 24.03
N LYS A 193 2.76 26.30 24.39
CA LYS A 193 2.09 27.22 23.45
C LYS A 193 3.08 28.10 22.66
N SER A 194 4.27 28.36 23.20
CA SER A 194 5.32 29.15 22.53
C SER A 194 5.87 28.47 21.27
N LEU A 195 5.88 27.12 21.20
CA LEU A 195 6.31 26.43 19.98
C LEU A 195 5.31 26.58 18.84
N LEU A 196 4.02 26.59 19.15
CA LEU A 196 2.99 26.83 18.13
C LEU A 196 3.16 28.22 17.48
N GLU A 197 3.61 29.21 18.26
CA GLU A 197 3.91 30.56 17.77
C GLU A 197 5.25 30.61 17.00
N SER A 198 6.30 29.95 17.49
CA SER A 198 7.60 29.83 16.81
C SER A 198 7.48 29.10 15.46
N ILE A 199 6.73 28.01 15.38
CA ILE A 199 6.41 27.29 14.14
C ILE A 199 5.59 28.19 13.21
N GLY A 200 4.64 28.96 13.75
CA GLY A 200 3.91 29.97 12.97
C GLY A 200 4.85 30.97 12.30
N SER A 201 5.84 31.46 13.05
CA SER A 201 6.84 32.38 12.51
C SER A 201 7.78 31.73 11.48
N LEU A 202 8.16 30.46 11.67
CA LEU A 202 9.01 29.71 10.74
C LEU A 202 8.29 29.35 9.44
N ILE A 203 7.04 28.90 9.51
CA ILE A 203 6.19 28.63 8.33
C ILE A 203 5.90 29.92 7.58
N GLN A 204 5.64 31.03 8.29
CA GLN A 204 5.45 32.34 7.66
C GLN A 204 6.73 32.86 7.01
N LYS A 205 7.91 32.60 7.60
CA LYS A 205 9.22 32.92 7.03
C LYS A 205 9.56 32.05 5.82
N ALA A 206 9.23 30.75 5.86
CA ALA A 206 9.37 29.85 4.72
C ALA A 206 8.47 30.27 3.55
N ARG A 207 7.20 30.64 3.83
CA ARG A 207 6.26 31.12 2.80
C ARG A 207 6.63 32.48 2.23
N SER A 208 7.12 33.41 3.05
CA SER A 208 7.57 34.72 2.57
C SER A 208 8.86 34.62 1.74
N SER A 209 9.77 33.72 2.10
CA SER A 209 10.96 33.40 1.30
C SER A 209 10.58 32.78 -0.05
N GLN A 210 9.56 31.91 -0.08
CA GLN A 210 9.08 31.30 -1.31
C GLN A 210 8.34 32.29 -2.22
N LYS A 211 7.65 33.29 -1.65
CA LYS A 211 6.98 34.37 -2.39
C LYS A 211 7.97 35.40 -2.94
N GLN A 212 9.08 35.65 -2.25
CA GLN A 212 10.17 36.51 -2.72
C GLN A 212 10.90 35.91 -3.93
N ILE A 213 11.09 34.58 -3.97
CA ILE A 213 11.73 33.90 -5.12
C ILE A 213 10.84 33.97 -6.38
N THR A 214 9.50 33.97 -6.23
CA THR A 214 8.58 34.14 -7.37
C THR A 214 8.43 35.58 -7.83
N GLU A 215 8.52 36.58 -6.93
CA GLU A 215 8.45 38.00 -7.30
C GLU A 215 9.76 38.54 -7.89
N ASP A 216 10.94 38.13 -7.40
CA ASP A 216 12.24 38.50 -8.00
C ASP A 216 12.52 37.77 -9.33
N GLY A 217 11.91 36.60 -9.55
CA GLY A 217 12.04 35.83 -10.79
C GLY A 217 11.22 36.38 -11.98
N ASP A 218 10.10 37.06 -11.73
CA ASP A 218 9.21 37.58 -12.78
C ASP A 218 9.42 39.10 -13.07
N ALA A 219 9.89 39.87 -12.08
CA ALA A 219 10.23 41.29 -12.29
C ALA A 219 11.50 41.48 -13.14
N GLY A 220 12.52 40.62 -12.98
CA GLY A 220 13.76 40.68 -13.76
C GLY A 220 13.60 40.28 -15.24
N LYS A 221 12.73 39.29 -15.54
CA LYS A 221 12.50 38.82 -16.91
C LYS A 221 11.71 39.81 -17.77
N ARG A 222 10.73 40.51 -17.19
CA ARG A 222 9.94 41.53 -17.93
C ARG A 222 10.74 42.78 -18.25
N GLN A 223 11.65 43.21 -17.36
CA GLN A 223 12.54 44.33 -17.67
C GLN A 223 13.59 44.00 -18.73
N GLY A 224 14.17 42.78 -18.73
CA GLY A 224 15.13 42.36 -19.74
C GLY A 224 14.55 42.29 -21.17
N PHE A 225 13.33 41.76 -21.29
CA PHE A 225 12.67 41.61 -22.60
C PHE A 225 12.24 42.97 -23.20
N LEU A 226 11.74 43.90 -22.38
CA LEU A 226 11.37 45.25 -22.82
C LEU A 226 12.60 46.09 -23.20
N ARG A 227 13.75 45.91 -22.53
CA ARG A 227 15.00 46.60 -22.89
C ARG A 227 15.62 46.06 -24.18
N ALA A 228 15.54 44.74 -24.41
CA ALA A 228 16.01 44.12 -25.65
C ALA A 228 15.18 44.54 -26.88
N MET A 229 13.84 44.64 -26.75
CA MET A 229 12.99 45.13 -27.84
C MET A 229 13.18 46.62 -28.15
N LYS A 230 13.47 47.45 -27.13
CA LYS A 230 13.73 48.89 -27.36
C LYS A 230 15.10 49.15 -28.00
N GLY A 231 16.04 48.20 -27.91
CA GLY A 231 17.36 48.25 -28.56
C GLY A 231 17.34 47.92 -30.06
N LEU A 232 16.40 47.09 -30.52
CA LEU A 232 16.30 46.70 -31.93
C LEU A 232 15.66 47.76 -32.84
N PHE A 233 14.84 48.68 -32.30
CA PHE A 233 14.15 49.72 -33.08
C PHE A 233 14.96 51.01 -33.28
N ARG A 234 16.22 51.09 -32.81
CA ARG A 234 17.02 52.32 -32.81
C ARG A 234 18.34 52.21 -33.59
N LYS A 235 18.40 51.36 -34.62
CA LYS A 235 19.59 51.26 -35.49
C LYS A 235 19.22 51.03 -36.96
N LYS A 236 18.55 52.01 -37.59
CA LYS A 236 18.59 52.20 -39.06
C LYS A 236 18.19 53.63 -39.46
N SER A 237 19.13 54.57 -39.37
CA SER A 237 19.14 55.81 -40.16
C SER A 237 20.51 56.48 -39.99
N GLY A 238 21.17 56.80 -41.10
CA GLY A 238 22.39 57.63 -41.10
C GLY A 238 23.59 57.02 -41.82
N SER A 239 23.47 56.82 -43.14
CA SER A 239 24.60 56.64 -44.07
C SER A 239 25.04 58.00 -44.62
N THR A 240 26.32 58.35 -44.55
CA THR A 240 26.97 59.38 -45.42
C THR A 240 28.49 59.09 -45.48
N PRO A 241 29.16 59.27 -46.64
CA PRO A 241 30.38 58.54 -47.03
C PRO A 241 31.69 59.32 -46.77
N PRO A 242 32.88 58.69 -46.92
CA PRO A 242 34.16 59.36 -46.70
C PRO A 242 34.57 60.26 -47.88
N LYS A 243 35.06 61.46 -47.56
CA LYS A 243 35.77 62.35 -48.48
C LYS A 243 37.26 62.00 -48.53
N VAL A 244 37.74 61.99 -49.76
CA VAL A 244 39.13 61.97 -50.22
C VAL A 244 39.80 63.30 -49.87
N ASP A 245 41.06 63.26 -49.44
CA ASP A 245 41.99 64.37 -49.67
C ASP A 245 43.37 63.78 -50.05
N GLU A 246 43.89 64.26 -51.18
CA GLU A 246 45.18 63.96 -51.76
C GLU A 246 45.97 65.28 -51.81
N LYS A 247 47.22 65.24 -51.31
CA LYS A 247 48.29 66.26 -51.31
C LYS A 247 48.23 67.41 -50.32
#